data_AF-A0AAU8U5J0-F1
#
_entry.id   AF-A0AAU8U5J0-F1
#
_cell.length_a   1.000
_cell.length_b   1.000
_cell.length_c   1.000
_cell.angle_alpha   90.00
_cell.angle_beta   90.00
_cell.angle_gamma   90.00
#
_symmetry.space_group_name_H-M   'P 1'
#
loop_
_entity.id
_entity.type
_entity.pdbx_description
1 polymer ?
#
loop_
_entity_poly.entity_id
_entity_poly.type
_entity_poly.pdbx_seq_one_letter_code
_entity_poly.pdbx_strand_id
1 'polypeptide(L)'
;MPPSPGSSSVSWLSVTESGKEIAPLETNDEAFVKNLTDNQLPKPVAGFFLAIQGDIKNGVLDVQSDDFEKVLGKPLTPLVDAFKELLQ
;
A
#
# COMPACT_ATOMS: atom_id res chain seq x y z
N MET A 1 -3.64 -23.88 -23.13
CA MET A 1 -4.69 -22.93 -22.73
C MET A 1 -4.83 -23.00 -21.21
N PRO A 2 -4.12 -22.14 -20.47
CA PRO A 2 -4.22 -22.10 -19.01
C PRO A 2 -5.42 -21.23 -18.55
N PRO A 3 -5.96 -21.48 -17.35
CA PRO A 3 -7.28 -20.98 -16.91
C PRO A 3 -7.29 -19.50 -16.50
N SER A 4 -8.48 -18.90 -16.66
CA SER A 4 -8.83 -17.52 -16.31
C SER A 4 -8.77 -17.27 -14.80
N PRO A 5 -8.10 -16.21 -14.30
CA PRO A 5 -8.13 -15.88 -12.88
C PRO A 5 -9.49 -15.28 -12.52
N GLY A 6 -10.10 -15.85 -11.49
CA GLY A 6 -11.38 -15.44 -10.94
C GLY A 6 -11.36 -14.01 -10.41
N SER A 7 -12.43 -13.28 -10.74
CA SER A 7 -12.78 -11.95 -10.29
C SER A 7 -12.86 -11.89 -8.75
N SER A 8 -11.85 -11.29 -8.12
CA SER A 8 -12.01 -10.61 -6.83
C SER A 8 -11.82 -9.13 -7.11
N SER A 9 -12.94 -8.43 -7.29
CA SER A 9 -12.98 -7.02 -7.64
C SER A 9 -12.51 -6.18 -6.46
N VAL A 10 -11.24 -5.80 -6.45
CA VAL A 10 -10.76 -4.69 -5.60
C VAL A 10 -11.20 -3.41 -6.30
N SER A 11 -12.37 -2.90 -5.95
CA SER A 11 -12.89 -1.64 -6.49
C SER A 11 -11.96 -0.48 -6.10
N TRP A 12 -11.29 0.06 -7.11
CA TRP A 12 -10.23 1.10 -7.22
C TRP A 12 -10.64 2.51 -6.72
N LEU A 13 -11.37 2.57 -5.61
CA LEU A 13 -12.20 3.68 -5.09
C LEU A 13 -11.54 5.07 -4.90
N SER A 14 -10.33 5.34 -5.38
CA SER A 14 -9.65 6.62 -5.17
C SER A 14 -8.83 7.16 -6.34
N VAL A 15 -8.78 6.46 -7.49
CA VAL A 15 -8.00 6.93 -8.67
C VAL A 15 -8.54 8.27 -9.25
N THR A 16 -9.71 8.73 -8.81
CA THR A 16 -10.33 9.98 -9.26
C THR A 16 -9.94 11.24 -8.49
N GLU A 17 -9.28 11.16 -7.32
CA GLU A 17 -9.11 12.35 -6.46
C GLU A 17 -7.90 13.23 -6.84
N SER A 18 -6.87 12.66 -7.46
CA SER A 18 -5.76 13.43 -8.04
C SER A 18 -6.04 13.93 -9.46
N GLY A 19 -7.15 13.50 -10.07
CA GLY A 19 -7.45 13.69 -11.49
C GLY A 19 -6.51 12.91 -12.45
N LYS A 20 -5.60 12.08 -11.91
CA LYS A 20 -4.64 11.27 -12.67
C LYS A 20 -4.81 9.80 -12.36
N GLU A 21 -4.71 8.97 -13.40
CA GLU A 21 -4.69 7.52 -13.23
C GLU A 21 -3.38 7.08 -12.56
N ILE A 22 -3.48 6.52 -11.35
CA ILE A 22 -2.36 5.95 -10.61
C ILE A 22 -2.63 4.45 -10.48
N ALA A 23 -1.81 3.64 -11.14
CA ALA A 23 -1.88 2.18 -11.08
C ALA A 23 -0.75 1.63 -10.19
N PRO A 24 -0.99 0.54 -9.44
CA PRO A 24 0.07 -0.21 -8.80
C PRO A 24 1.13 -0.65 -9.82
N LEU A 25 2.41 -0.48 -9.47
CA LEU A 25 3.50 -1.01 -10.27
C LEU A 25 3.84 -2.41 -9.78
N GLU A 26 3.42 -3.42 -10.54
CA GLU A 26 3.84 -4.81 -10.30
C GLU A 26 5.37 -4.93 -10.41
N THR A 27 6.00 -5.45 -9.37
CA THR A 27 7.46 -5.50 -9.27
C THR A 27 7.93 -6.68 -8.42
N ASN A 28 9.16 -7.13 -8.63
CA ASN A 28 9.82 -8.11 -7.77
C ASN A 28 10.75 -7.39 -6.78
N ASP A 29 11.30 -8.14 -5.82
CA ASP A 29 12.10 -7.57 -4.74
C ASP A 29 13.36 -6.84 -5.23
N GLU A 30 14.01 -7.36 -6.27
CA GLU A 30 15.19 -6.77 -6.90
C GLU A 30 14.86 -5.42 -7.56
N ALA A 31 13.78 -5.39 -8.34
CA ALA A 31 13.30 -4.21 -9.02
C ALA A 31 12.75 -3.17 -8.03
N PHE A 32 12.09 -3.59 -6.94
CA PHE A 32 11.65 -2.72 -5.86
C PHE A 32 12.82 -1.97 -5.22
N VAL A 33 13.87 -2.69 -4.80
CA VAL A 33 15.07 -2.07 -4.20
C VAL A 33 15.76 -1.17 -5.22
N LYS A 34 15.89 -1.62 -6.47
CA LYS A 34 16.51 -0.82 -7.54
C LYS A 34 15.76 0.50 -7.74
N ASN A 35 14.44 0.46 -7.85
CA ASN A 35 13.61 1.65 -8.04
C ASN A 35 13.80 2.66 -6.90
N LEU A 36 13.88 2.21 -5.65
CA LEU A 36 14.15 3.10 -4.52
C LEU A 36 15.56 3.69 -4.57
N THR A 37 16.57 2.87 -4.87
CA THR A 37 17.96 3.35 -4.93
C THR A 37 18.23 4.29 -6.10
N ASP A 38 17.58 4.07 -7.24
CA ASP A 38 17.65 4.98 -8.41
C ASP A 38 17.05 6.36 -8.06
N ASN A 39 16.11 6.41 -7.11
CA ASN A 39 15.55 7.62 -6.54
C ASN A 39 16.30 8.11 -5.28
N GLN A 40 17.59 7.78 -5.19
CA GLN A 40 18.54 8.31 -4.18
C GLN A 40 18.32 7.81 -2.74
N LEU A 41 17.47 6.79 -2.52
CA LEU A 41 17.46 6.11 -1.22
C LEU A 41 18.73 5.28 -1.01
N PRO A 42 19.40 5.36 0.16
CA PRO A 42 20.51 4.47 0.47
C PRO A 42 20.09 3.00 0.46
N LYS A 43 20.94 2.12 -0.09
CA LYS A 43 20.65 0.68 -0.21
C LYS A 43 20.18 0.01 1.10
N PRO A 44 20.76 0.30 2.28
CA PRO A 44 20.25 -0.27 3.54
C PRO A 44 18.80 0.15 3.85
N VAL A 45 18.43 1.40 3.53
CA VAL A 45 17.08 1.92 3.75
C VAL A 45 16.10 1.29 2.76
N ALA A 46 16.49 1.12 1.49
CA ALA A 46 15.68 0.39 0.52
C ALA A 46 15.45 -1.08 0.94
N GLY A 47 16.47 -1.73 1.50
CA GLY A 47 16.36 -3.08 2.08
C GLY A 47 15.42 -3.15 3.28
N PHE A 48 15.41 -2.10 4.12
CA PHE A 48 14.45 -1.99 5.23
C PHE A 48 13.00 -1.91 4.72
N PHE A 49 12.73 -1.08 3.70
CA PHE A 49 11.40 -1.03 3.08
C PHE A 49 11.01 -2.36 2.43
N LEU A 50 11.97 -3.07 1.81
CA LEU A 50 11.70 -4.40 1.25
C LEU A 50 11.28 -5.39 2.35
N ALA A 51 11.92 -5.36 3.52
CA ALA A 51 11.54 -6.20 4.65
C ALA A 51 10.09 -5.96 5.10
N ILE A 52 9.68 -4.68 5.18
CA ILE A 52 8.29 -4.30 5.49
C ILE A 52 7.32 -4.86 4.44
N GLN A 53 7.66 -4.81 3.14
CA GLN A 53 6.82 -5.42 2.10
C GLN A 53 6.68 -6.93 2.28
N GLY A 54 7.75 -7.61 2.74
CA GLY A 54 7.69 -9.02 3.11
C GLY A 54 6.71 -9.29 4.26
N ASP A 55 6.78 -8.48 5.32
CA ASP A 55 5.87 -8.56 6.46
C ASP A 55 4.41 -8.33 6.06
N ILE A 56 4.15 -7.34 5.20
CA ILE A 56 2.81 -7.07 4.64
C ILE A 56 2.30 -8.28 3.83
N LYS A 57 3.12 -8.83 2.93
CA LYS A 57 2.76 -10.02 2.13
C LYS A 57 2.42 -11.23 3.02
N ASN A 58 3.08 -11.34 4.17
CA ASN A 58 2.85 -12.39 5.15
C ASN A 58 1.70 -12.09 6.13
N GLY A 59 0.96 -10.99 5.95
CA GLY A 59 -0.20 -10.63 6.77
C GLY A 59 0.15 -10.08 8.15
N VAL A 60 1.41 -9.71 8.40
CA VAL A 60 1.83 -9.19 9.72
C VAL A 60 1.08 -7.90 10.11
N LEU A 61 0.65 -7.12 9.12
CA LEU A 61 -0.15 -5.90 9.34
C LEU A 61 -1.67 -6.12 9.22
N ASP A 62 -2.15 -7.33 8.88
CA ASP A 62 -3.58 -7.64 8.81
C ASP A 62 -4.14 -8.02 10.20
N VAL A 63 -4.05 -7.07 11.13
CA VAL A 63 -4.50 -7.23 12.52
C VAL A 63 -5.92 -6.69 12.65
N GLN A 64 -6.86 -7.55 13.00
CA GLN A 64 -8.24 -7.16 13.29
C GLN A 64 -8.35 -6.70 14.77
N SER A 65 -8.47 -5.41 15.01
CA SER A 65 -8.66 -4.82 16.35
C SER A 65 -9.43 -3.49 16.29
N ASP A 66 -10.26 -3.22 17.29
CA ASP A 66 -11.00 -1.98 17.51
C ASP A 66 -10.42 -1.15 18.69
N ASP A 67 -9.31 -1.58 19.28
CA ASP A 67 -8.71 -0.94 20.47
C ASP A 67 -8.33 0.52 20.19
N PHE A 68 -7.84 0.80 18.99
CA PHE A 68 -7.45 2.16 18.62
C PHE A 68 -8.65 3.11 18.52
N GLU A 69 -9.78 2.65 17.98
CA GLU A 69 -11.03 3.44 17.95
C GLU A 69 -11.56 3.72 19.36
N LYS A 70 -11.49 2.72 20.25
CA LYS A 70 -11.88 2.87 21.67
C LYS A 70 -11.02 3.91 22.37
N VAL A 71 -9.70 3.90 22.17
CA VAL A 71 -8.78 4.87 22.76
C VAL A 71 -9.01 6.28 22.19
N LEU A 72 -9.30 6.39 20.90
CA LEU A 72 -9.57 7.67 20.25
C LEU A 72 -10.94 8.26 20.60
N GLY A 73 -11.90 7.43 21.03
CA GLY A 73 -13.29 7.83 21.28
C GLY A 73 -14.05 8.21 20.00
N LYS A 74 -13.54 7.82 18.84
CA LYS A 74 -14.14 8.05 17.52
C LYS A 74 -13.67 6.98 16.52
N PRO A 75 -14.40 6.79 15.40
CA PRO A 75 -13.97 5.88 14.33
C PRO A 75 -12.61 6.29 13.72
N LEU A 76 -11.90 5.33 13.13
CA LEU A 76 -10.70 5.63 12.34
C LEU A 76 -11.04 6.49 11.12
N THR A 77 -10.09 7.34 10.71
CA THR A 77 -10.20 8.08 9.45
C THR A 77 -10.23 7.08 8.28
N PRO A 78 -11.25 7.12 7.41
CA PRO A 78 -11.27 6.29 6.20
C PRO A 78 -10.05 6.56 5.33
N LEU A 79 -9.50 5.52 4.70
CA LEU A 79 -8.29 5.63 3.88
C LEU A 79 -8.40 6.69 2.77
N VAL A 80 -9.58 6.81 2.15
CA VAL A 80 -9.87 7.81 1.12
C VAL A 80 -9.73 9.23 1.67
N ASP A 81 -10.28 9.51 2.85
CA ASP A 81 -10.21 10.85 3.45
C ASP A 81 -8.78 11.20 3.89
N ALA A 82 -8.02 10.21 4.37
CA ALA A 82 -6.60 10.40 4.67
C ALA A 82 -5.76 10.74 3.41
N PHE A 83 -6.09 10.15 2.25
CA PHE A 83 -5.43 10.50 0.98
C PHE A 83 -5.76 11.93 0.52
N LYS A 84 -6.99 12.41 0.71
CA LYS A 84 -7.35 13.81 0.38
C LYS A 84 -6.52 14.82 1.17
N GLU A 85 -6.23 14.54 2.44
CA GLU A 85 -5.40 15.41 3.26
C GLU A 85 -3.95 15.51 2.75
N LEU A 86 -3.41 14.44 2.15
CA LEU A 86 -2.06 14.43 1.58
C LEU A 86 -1.96 15.10 0.20
N LEU A 87 -3.07 15.14 -0.55
CA LEU A 87 -3.12 15.65 -1.94
C LEU A 87 -3.55 17.12 -2.04
N GLN A 88 -3.68 17.83 -0.90
CA GLN A 88 -4.07 19.25 -0.83
C GLN A 88 -3.20 20.17 -1.70
#